data_AF-F4MWL6-F1
#
_entry.id   AF-F4MWL6-F1
#
_cell.length_a   1.000
_cell.length_b   1.000
_cell.length_c   1.000
_cell.angle_alpha   90.00
_cell.angle_beta   90.00
_cell.angle_gamma   90.00
#
_symmetry.space_group_name_H-M   'P 1'
#
loop_
_entity.id
_entity.type
_entity.pdbx_description
1 polymer ?
#
loop_
_entity_poly.entity_id
_entity_poly.type
_entity_poly.pdbx_seq_one_letter_code
_entity_poly.pdbx_strand_id
1 'polypeptide(L)'
;MRKAFDLGITHFDLANNYGPPPGSAEQNFGKLLQDDFKPYRDELIISTKAGYNMWPGPYGTGSSRKYLLGSLDQSLKRMGLDYVDIFYSHRVDENTPMEETASALAQAVQSGKALYVGISSYSSERTAKMVELLQQWKIPLLIHQPSYNILNRWVEQTHLLDTLDKQGVGCIAFTPLAQGLLTGKYLNGIPDDSRMKKKRAVCSKKLCCQQPICAASNC
;
A
#
# COMPACT_ATOMS: atom_id res chain seq x y z
N MET A 1 -14.82 9.07 6.48
CA MET A 1 -15.45 8.21 5.47
C MET A 1 -16.68 8.85 4.87
N ARG A 2 -17.74 9.16 5.64
CA ARG A 2 -18.98 9.83 5.14
C ARG A 2 -18.70 10.98 4.17
N LYS A 3 -18.00 12.01 4.62
CA LYS A 3 -17.64 13.15 3.76
C LYS A 3 -16.85 12.78 2.50
N ALA A 4 -16.00 11.75 2.55
CA ALA A 4 -15.24 11.33 1.37
C ALA A 4 -16.19 10.69 0.34
N PHE A 5 -17.08 9.81 0.80
CA PHE A 5 -18.08 9.17 -0.04
C PHE A 5 -19.10 10.17 -0.62
N ASP A 6 -19.56 11.14 0.19
CA ASP A 6 -20.43 12.24 -0.28
C ASP A 6 -19.77 13.08 -1.39
N LEU A 7 -18.44 13.10 -1.45
CA LEU A 7 -17.66 13.79 -2.49
C LEU A 7 -17.31 12.86 -3.67
N GLY A 8 -17.85 11.65 -3.73
CA GLY A 8 -17.60 10.68 -4.78
C GLY A 8 -16.29 9.88 -4.64
N ILE A 9 -15.62 9.95 -3.49
CA ILE A 9 -14.44 9.11 -3.24
C ILE A 9 -14.91 7.70 -2.88
N THR A 10 -14.75 6.78 -3.82
CA THR A 10 -15.15 5.36 -3.69
C THR A 10 -14.01 4.44 -3.32
N HIS A 11 -12.75 4.88 -3.42
CA HIS A 11 -11.59 4.07 -3.06
C HIS A 11 -11.08 4.39 -1.64
N PHE A 12 -11.09 3.37 -0.76
CA PHE A 12 -10.51 3.43 0.57
C PHE A 12 -9.32 2.47 0.68
N ASP A 13 -8.13 3.04 0.87
CA ASP A 13 -6.88 2.30 0.89
C ASP A 13 -6.36 2.07 2.32
N LEU A 14 -6.20 0.80 2.71
CA LEU A 14 -5.71 0.37 4.03
C LEU A 14 -4.46 -0.49 3.89
N ALA A 15 -3.87 -0.88 5.01
CA ALA A 15 -2.89 -1.95 5.10
C ALA A 15 -2.98 -2.62 6.48
N ASN A 16 -2.51 -3.86 6.57
CA ASN A 16 -2.60 -4.67 7.78
C ASN A 16 -2.09 -3.95 9.05
N ASN A 17 -1.04 -3.15 8.93
CA ASN A 17 -0.38 -2.50 10.05
C ASN A 17 -0.78 -1.04 10.28
N TYR A 18 -1.75 -0.51 9.52
CA TYR A 18 -2.24 0.85 9.75
C TYR A 18 -2.90 0.96 11.12
N GLY A 19 -2.59 2.04 11.83
CA GLY A 19 -2.90 2.22 13.24
C GLY A 19 -2.13 3.41 13.84
N PRO A 20 -1.92 3.48 15.17
CA PRO A 20 -1.74 2.36 16.12
C PRO A 20 -3.00 1.93 16.90
N PRO A 21 -2.97 0.74 17.54
CA PRO A 21 -2.01 -0.35 17.31
C PRO A 21 -2.16 -0.95 15.89
N PRO A 22 -1.19 -1.74 15.38
CA PRO A 22 -1.31 -2.39 14.08
C PRO A 22 -2.66 -3.12 13.91
N GLY A 23 -3.35 -2.87 12.80
CA GLY A 23 -4.67 -3.44 12.50
C GLY A 23 -5.85 -2.62 13.02
N SER A 24 -5.64 -1.60 13.86
CA SER A 24 -6.74 -0.79 14.39
C SER A 24 -7.45 0.03 13.30
N ALA A 25 -6.74 0.45 12.25
CA ALA A 25 -7.36 1.13 11.12
C ALA A 25 -8.37 0.22 10.40
N GLU A 26 -8.01 -1.05 10.17
CA GLU A 26 -8.91 -2.05 9.56
C GLU A 26 -10.11 -2.36 10.44
N GLN A 27 -9.92 -2.47 11.76
CA GLN A 27 -11.02 -2.68 12.71
C GLN A 27 -12.00 -1.50 12.74
N ASN A 28 -11.48 -0.28 12.80
CA ASN A 28 -12.30 0.93 12.78
C ASN A 28 -13.03 1.09 11.45
N PHE A 29 -12.36 0.80 10.34
CA PHE A 29 -12.98 0.79 9.02
C PHE A 29 -14.09 -0.27 8.94
N GLY A 30 -13.85 -1.50 9.42
CA GLY A 30 -14.85 -2.56 9.44
C GLY A 30 -16.08 -2.19 10.27
N LYS A 31 -15.90 -1.53 11.42
CA LYS A 31 -17.00 -0.98 12.22
C LYS A 31 -17.81 0.04 11.43
N LEU A 32 -17.15 1.04 10.83
CA LEU A 32 -17.82 2.05 10.02
C LEU A 32 -18.51 1.45 8.80
N LEU A 33 -17.91 0.43 8.18
CA LEU A 33 -18.49 -0.29 7.06
C LEU A 33 -19.81 -0.95 7.48
N GLN A 34 -19.83 -1.66 8.61
CA GLN A 34 -21.06 -2.28 9.13
C GLN A 34 -22.11 -1.26 9.56
N ASP A 35 -21.70 -0.21 10.27
CA ASP A 35 -22.60 0.77 10.87
C ASP A 35 -23.23 1.69 9.81
N ASP A 36 -22.45 2.14 8.80
CA ASP A 36 -22.86 3.21 7.89
C ASP A 36 -22.82 2.83 6.39
N PHE A 37 -21.97 1.88 5.97
CA PHE A 37 -21.69 1.64 4.55
C PHE A 37 -22.10 0.26 4.04
N LYS A 38 -22.77 -0.54 4.85
CA LYS A 38 -23.15 -1.91 4.48
C LYS A 38 -23.97 -1.97 3.18
N PRO A 39 -24.96 -1.09 2.93
CA PRO A 39 -25.68 -1.07 1.66
C PRO A 39 -24.84 -0.65 0.46
N TYR A 40 -23.73 0.06 0.70
CA TYR A 40 -22.87 0.66 -0.32
C TYR A 40 -21.58 -0.15 -0.57
N ARG A 41 -21.41 -1.34 0.03
CA ARG A 41 -20.18 -2.13 -0.12
C ARG A 41 -19.81 -2.34 -1.59
N ASP A 42 -20.78 -2.57 -2.45
CA ASP A 42 -20.57 -2.84 -3.88
C ASP A 42 -20.31 -1.57 -4.70
N GLU A 43 -20.41 -0.38 -4.08
CA GLU A 43 -20.02 0.91 -4.65
C GLU A 43 -18.60 1.34 -4.22
N LEU A 44 -17.90 0.52 -3.44
CA LEU A 44 -16.58 0.82 -2.86
C LEU A 44 -15.49 -0.06 -3.43
N ILE A 45 -14.30 0.53 -3.58
CA ILE A 45 -13.03 -0.18 -3.81
C ILE A 45 -12.21 -0.12 -2.52
N ILE A 46 -12.06 -1.26 -1.87
CA ILE A 46 -11.36 -1.41 -0.60
C ILE A 46 -10.08 -2.19 -0.84
N SER A 47 -8.93 -1.62 -0.44
CA SER A 47 -7.65 -2.32 -0.53
C SER A 47 -7.04 -2.60 0.83
N THR A 48 -6.28 -3.69 0.90
CA THR A 48 -5.34 -3.95 2.00
C THR A 48 -4.04 -4.53 1.48
N LYS A 49 -3.03 -4.62 2.35
CA LYS A 49 -1.66 -4.95 1.99
C LYS A 49 -0.96 -5.74 3.09
N ALA A 50 -0.01 -6.57 2.69
CA ALA A 50 0.97 -7.17 3.59
C ALA A 50 2.39 -7.07 2.98
N GLY A 51 3.39 -6.84 3.84
CA GLY A 51 4.79 -6.67 3.40
C GLY A 51 5.71 -6.09 4.49
N TYR A 52 5.20 -5.11 5.22
CA TYR A 52 5.88 -4.54 6.40
C TYR A 52 5.64 -5.38 7.65
N ASN A 53 6.31 -5.04 8.76
CA ASN A 53 6.10 -5.72 10.03
C ASN A 53 4.66 -5.55 10.54
N MET A 54 4.02 -6.66 10.91
CA MET A 54 2.66 -6.72 11.44
C MET A 54 2.59 -7.46 12.78
N TRP A 55 3.31 -8.57 12.94
CA TRP A 55 3.36 -9.34 14.19
C TRP A 55 4.76 -9.94 14.43
N PRO A 56 5.08 -10.38 15.67
CA PRO A 56 6.39 -10.92 15.98
C PRO A 56 6.74 -12.24 15.26
N GLY A 57 8.04 -12.47 15.04
CA GLY A 57 8.56 -13.72 14.47
C GLY A 57 8.76 -13.66 12.95
N PRO A 58 9.32 -14.74 12.37
CA PRO A 58 9.79 -14.74 10.98
C PRO A 58 8.65 -14.63 9.95
N TYR A 59 7.41 -14.87 10.36
CA TYR A 59 6.25 -14.91 9.48
C TYR A 59 5.38 -13.65 9.56
N GLY A 60 5.82 -12.59 10.24
CA GLY A 60 5.06 -11.34 10.40
C GLY A 60 5.57 -10.16 9.57
N THR A 61 6.46 -10.40 8.62
CA THR A 61 7.07 -9.40 7.72
C THR A 61 7.56 -10.09 6.44
N GLY A 62 7.89 -9.32 5.41
CA GLY A 62 8.40 -9.83 4.12
C GLY A 62 7.28 -10.15 3.14
N SER A 63 7.50 -11.02 2.17
CA SER A 63 6.48 -11.38 1.17
C SER A 63 6.32 -12.89 0.95
N SER A 64 6.71 -13.70 1.95
CA SER A 64 6.45 -15.14 1.91
C SER A 64 4.95 -15.44 1.76
N ARG A 65 4.64 -16.57 1.11
CA ARG A 65 3.27 -17.05 0.93
C ARG A 65 2.56 -17.23 2.28
N LYS A 66 3.29 -17.71 3.30
CA LYS A 66 2.78 -17.85 4.67
C LYS A 66 2.30 -16.51 5.23
N TYR A 67 3.10 -15.45 5.06
CA TYR A 67 2.78 -14.15 5.60
C TYR A 67 1.66 -13.45 4.81
N LEU A 68 1.74 -13.41 3.49
CA LEU A 68 0.76 -12.75 2.63
C LEU A 68 -0.66 -13.32 2.85
N LEU A 69 -0.82 -14.63 2.72
CA LEU A 69 -2.13 -15.28 2.85
C LEU A 69 -2.66 -15.22 4.29
N GLY A 70 -1.79 -15.48 5.27
CA GLY A 70 -2.16 -15.38 6.69
C GLY A 70 -2.55 -13.95 7.10
N SER A 71 -1.90 -12.94 6.51
CA SER A 71 -2.27 -11.55 6.76
C SER A 71 -3.57 -11.16 6.08
N LEU A 72 -3.81 -11.61 4.83
CA LEU A 72 -5.08 -11.35 4.14
C LEU A 72 -6.26 -11.89 4.94
N ASP A 73 -6.17 -13.13 5.44
CA ASP A 73 -7.21 -13.74 6.28
C ASP A 73 -7.51 -12.90 7.52
N GLN A 74 -6.47 -12.37 8.18
CA GLN A 74 -6.68 -11.51 9.34
C GLN A 74 -7.26 -10.14 8.98
N SER A 75 -6.85 -9.56 7.85
CA SER A 75 -7.37 -8.28 7.35
C SER A 75 -8.86 -8.38 7.02
N LEU A 76 -9.27 -9.43 6.30
CA LEU A 76 -10.67 -9.74 6.01
C LEU A 76 -11.49 -9.88 7.31
N LYS A 77 -10.96 -10.62 8.29
CA LYS A 77 -11.59 -10.76 9.60
C LYS A 77 -11.74 -9.42 10.34
N ARG A 78 -10.71 -8.56 10.33
CA ARG A 78 -10.75 -7.25 11.00
C ARG A 78 -11.75 -6.30 10.34
N MET A 79 -11.85 -6.32 9.01
CA MET A 79 -12.77 -5.47 8.26
C MET A 79 -14.19 -6.03 8.18
N GLY A 80 -14.38 -7.32 8.48
CA GLY A 80 -15.68 -7.99 8.31
C GLY A 80 -16.07 -8.10 6.84
N LEU A 81 -15.12 -8.48 5.99
CA LEU A 81 -15.26 -8.60 4.54
C LEU A 81 -15.03 -10.05 4.08
N ASP A 82 -15.77 -10.47 3.06
CA ASP A 82 -15.51 -11.73 2.36
C ASP A 82 -14.30 -11.62 1.43
N TYR A 83 -14.13 -10.46 0.81
CA TYR A 83 -13.04 -10.14 -0.09
C TYR A 83 -12.67 -8.65 -0.05
N VAL A 84 -11.43 -8.35 -0.43
CA VAL A 84 -11.00 -6.98 -0.79
C VAL A 84 -11.01 -6.80 -2.30
N ASP A 85 -11.22 -5.57 -2.76
CA ASP A 85 -11.19 -5.29 -4.18
C ASP A 85 -9.75 -5.34 -4.70
N ILE A 86 -8.77 -4.88 -3.90
CA ILE A 86 -7.35 -4.94 -4.27
C ILE A 86 -6.49 -5.44 -3.10
N PHE A 87 -5.74 -6.53 -3.31
CA PHE A 87 -4.72 -6.99 -2.35
C PHE A 87 -3.31 -6.70 -2.86
N TYR A 88 -2.49 -6.05 -2.02
CA TYR A 88 -1.13 -5.64 -2.41
C TYR A 88 -0.02 -6.47 -1.75
N SER A 89 1.03 -6.74 -2.53
CA SER A 89 2.37 -6.83 -1.95
C SER A 89 2.87 -5.44 -1.58
N HIS A 90 3.07 -5.17 -0.29
CA HIS A 90 3.24 -3.82 0.23
C HIS A 90 4.64 -3.23 -0.02
N ARG A 91 5.66 -4.09 -0.21
CA ARG A 91 7.04 -3.71 -0.53
C ARG A 91 7.78 -4.91 -1.13
N VAL A 92 8.94 -4.65 -1.73
CA VAL A 92 9.87 -5.71 -2.13
C VAL A 92 10.42 -6.43 -0.89
N ASP A 93 10.55 -7.75 -1.01
CA ASP A 93 11.36 -8.61 -0.13
C ASP A 93 12.44 -9.27 -0.98
N GLU A 94 13.70 -8.96 -0.67
CA GLU A 94 14.86 -9.47 -1.41
C GLU A 94 15.17 -10.94 -1.09
N ASN A 95 14.63 -11.47 0.01
CA ASN A 95 14.89 -12.83 0.46
C ASN A 95 13.83 -13.84 0.02
N THR A 96 12.69 -13.35 -0.50
CA THR A 96 11.60 -14.19 -1.00
C THR A 96 11.60 -14.13 -2.54
N PRO A 97 11.71 -15.26 -3.25
CA PRO A 97 11.55 -15.29 -4.69
C PRO A 97 10.23 -14.64 -5.13
N MET A 98 10.28 -13.83 -6.18
CA MET A 98 9.08 -13.14 -6.65
C MET A 98 8.00 -14.10 -7.14
N GLU A 99 8.37 -15.29 -7.60
CA GLU A 99 7.50 -16.40 -7.97
C GLU A 99 6.59 -16.82 -6.81
N GLU A 100 7.15 -16.90 -5.58
CA GLU A 100 6.38 -17.24 -4.38
C GLU A 100 5.37 -16.12 -4.05
N THR A 101 5.82 -14.87 -4.13
CA THR A 101 4.98 -13.69 -3.89
C THR A 101 3.84 -13.59 -4.92
N ALA A 102 4.17 -13.74 -6.21
CA ALA A 102 3.20 -13.78 -7.32
C ALA A 102 2.20 -14.91 -7.14
N SER A 103 2.65 -16.11 -6.77
CA SER A 103 1.76 -17.26 -6.50
C SER A 103 0.83 -17.01 -5.31
N ALA A 104 1.28 -16.31 -4.26
CA ALA A 104 0.42 -15.94 -3.14
C ALA A 104 -0.65 -14.91 -3.56
N LEU A 105 -0.29 -13.92 -4.38
CA LEU A 105 -1.24 -12.97 -4.95
C LEU A 105 -2.25 -13.68 -5.87
N ALA A 106 -1.78 -14.59 -6.74
CA ALA A 106 -2.65 -15.38 -7.59
C ALA A 106 -3.64 -16.25 -6.79
N GLN A 107 -3.18 -16.88 -5.70
CA GLN A 107 -4.04 -17.63 -4.79
C GLN A 107 -5.11 -16.74 -4.14
N ALA A 108 -4.77 -15.51 -3.74
CA ALA A 108 -5.75 -14.58 -3.16
C ALA A 108 -6.90 -14.31 -4.14
N VAL A 109 -6.59 -14.13 -5.43
CA VAL A 109 -7.59 -13.96 -6.49
C VAL A 109 -8.39 -15.23 -6.73
N GLN A 110 -7.71 -16.36 -6.99
CA GLN A 110 -8.36 -17.62 -7.32
C GLN A 110 -9.25 -18.18 -6.20
N SER A 111 -8.93 -17.85 -4.94
CA SER A 111 -9.76 -18.21 -3.78
C SER A 111 -10.92 -17.25 -3.53
N GLY A 112 -11.09 -16.20 -4.34
CA GLY A 112 -12.15 -15.22 -4.20
C GLY A 112 -11.95 -14.24 -3.04
N LYS A 113 -10.76 -14.21 -2.42
CA LYS A 113 -10.44 -13.31 -1.28
C LYS A 113 -9.95 -11.93 -1.71
N ALA A 114 -9.57 -11.80 -2.98
CA ALA A 114 -9.26 -10.52 -3.62
C ALA A 114 -9.84 -10.51 -5.04
N LEU A 115 -10.42 -9.40 -5.51
CA LEU A 115 -10.83 -9.29 -6.91
C LEU A 115 -9.63 -9.03 -7.83
N TYR A 116 -8.76 -8.13 -7.39
CA TYR A 116 -7.55 -7.71 -8.10
C TYR A 116 -6.33 -7.72 -7.17
N VAL A 117 -5.15 -7.65 -7.77
CA VAL A 117 -3.88 -7.54 -7.05
C VAL A 117 -3.07 -6.36 -7.53
N GLY A 118 -2.30 -5.80 -6.59
CA GLY A 118 -1.39 -4.69 -6.84
C GLY A 118 -0.03 -4.90 -6.19
N ILE A 119 0.90 -4.02 -6.50
CA ILE A 119 2.21 -3.95 -5.83
C ILE A 119 2.51 -2.52 -5.40
N SER A 120 3.33 -2.37 -4.37
CA SER A 120 3.72 -1.06 -3.83
C SER A 120 5.24 -1.00 -3.68
N SER A 121 5.84 0.11 -4.11
CA SER A 121 7.28 0.38 -3.94
C SER A 121 8.21 -0.66 -4.61
N TYR A 122 7.83 -1.17 -5.78
CA TYR A 122 8.69 -2.00 -6.65
C TYR A 122 9.38 -1.12 -7.70
N SER A 123 10.61 -1.46 -8.09
CA SER A 123 11.32 -0.82 -9.21
C SER A 123 10.63 -1.12 -10.55
N SER A 124 11.03 -0.42 -11.62
CA SER A 124 10.56 -0.71 -12.99
C SER A 124 10.78 -2.18 -13.36
N GLU A 125 11.98 -2.70 -13.14
CA GLU A 125 12.38 -4.05 -13.53
C GLU A 125 11.57 -5.11 -12.77
N ARG A 126 11.42 -4.93 -11.45
CA ARG A 126 10.62 -5.85 -10.63
C ARG A 126 9.14 -5.74 -10.93
N THR A 127 8.66 -4.56 -11.34
CA THR A 127 7.27 -4.38 -11.78
C THR A 127 7.02 -5.17 -13.05
N ALA A 128 7.87 -5.02 -14.08
CA ALA A 128 7.78 -5.78 -15.31
C ALA A 128 7.83 -7.30 -15.05
N LYS A 129 8.76 -7.74 -14.18
CA LYS A 129 8.85 -9.15 -13.81
C LYS A 129 7.62 -9.66 -13.05
N MET A 130 7.00 -8.85 -12.19
CA MET A 130 5.76 -9.23 -11.51
C MET A 130 4.57 -9.34 -12.48
N VAL A 131 4.49 -8.47 -13.49
CA VAL A 131 3.49 -8.58 -14.57
C VAL A 131 3.66 -9.92 -15.30
N GLU A 132 4.88 -10.27 -15.72
CA GLU A 132 5.17 -11.54 -16.39
C GLU A 132 4.77 -12.75 -15.54
N LEU A 133 5.08 -12.74 -14.24
CA LEU A 133 4.78 -13.84 -13.32
C LEU A 133 3.27 -14.00 -13.11
N LEU A 134 2.53 -12.92 -12.89
CA LEU A 134 1.08 -12.97 -12.70
C LEU A 134 0.35 -13.40 -13.99
N GLN A 135 0.90 -13.05 -15.16
CA GLN A 135 0.35 -13.47 -16.44
C GLN A 135 0.37 -14.99 -16.66
N GLN A 136 1.32 -15.72 -16.04
CA GLN A 136 1.32 -17.19 -16.05
C GLN A 136 0.05 -17.77 -15.38
N TRP A 137 -0.58 -17.02 -14.49
CA TRP A 137 -1.84 -17.36 -13.83
C TRP A 137 -3.06 -16.74 -14.51
N LYS A 138 -2.88 -16.08 -15.66
CA LYS A 138 -3.90 -15.28 -16.37
C LYS A 138 -4.49 -14.15 -15.51
N ILE A 139 -3.69 -13.58 -14.61
CA ILE A 139 -4.09 -12.46 -13.75
C ILE A 139 -3.30 -11.22 -14.18
N PRO A 140 -3.95 -10.15 -14.65
CA PRO A 140 -3.25 -8.89 -14.91
C PRO A 140 -2.89 -8.20 -13.58
N LEU A 141 -1.71 -7.58 -13.52
CA LEU A 141 -1.38 -6.67 -12.43
C LEU A 141 -2.20 -5.39 -12.61
N LEU A 142 -3.10 -5.07 -11.67
CA LEU A 142 -4.01 -3.94 -11.84
C LEU A 142 -3.29 -2.60 -11.64
N ILE A 143 -2.49 -2.48 -10.58
CA ILE A 143 -2.08 -1.19 -10.06
C ILE A 143 -0.75 -1.24 -9.31
N HIS A 144 0.02 -0.16 -9.44
CA HIS A 144 1.21 0.12 -8.66
C HIS A 144 1.01 1.35 -7.77
N GLN A 145 1.46 1.26 -6.52
CA GLN A 145 1.40 2.35 -5.54
C GLN A 145 2.82 2.84 -5.16
N PRO A 146 3.37 3.85 -5.87
CA PRO A 146 4.67 4.43 -5.54
C PRO A 146 4.59 5.71 -4.69
N SER A 147 5.66 6.04 -3.97
CA SER A 147 5.78 7.37 -3.33
C SER A 147 6.06 8.37 -4.44
N TYR A 148 5.17 9.33 -4.64
CA TYR A 148 5.33 10.29 -5.72
C TYR A 148 4.71 11.64 -5.34
N ASN A 149 5.52 12.69 -5.42
CA ASN A 149 5.13 14.08 -5.19
C ASN A 149 6.18 15.03 -5.78
N ILE A 150 5.92 16.34 -5.72
CA ILE A 150 6.80 17.38 -6.27
C ILE A 150 8.26 17.26 -5.76
N LEU A 151 8.47 16.78 -4.54
CA LEU A 151 9.78 16.65 -3.89
C LEU A 151 10.40 15.25 -4.05
N ASN A 152 9.62 14.26 -4.48
CA ASN A 152 10.06 12.88 -4.65
C ASN A 152 9.60 12.36 -6.02
N ARG A 153 10.48 12.46 -7.02
CA ARG A 153 10.21 12.17 -8.44
C ARG A 153 10.96 10.92 -8.95
N TRP A 154 11.33 10.00 -8.05
CA TRP A 154 12.08 8.79 -8.43
C TRP A 154 11.36 7.95 -9.50
N VAL A 155 10.03 7.94 -9.50
CA VAL A 155 9.22 7.19 -10.47
C VAL A 155 9.44 7.65 -11.92
N GLU A 156 9.78 8.92 -12.11
CA GLU A 156 10.10 9.47 -13.42
C GLU A 156 11.55 9.15 -13.80
N GLN A 157 12.47 9.33 -12.84
CA GLN A 157 13.91 9.09 -13.05
C GLN A 157 14.24 7.61 -13.32
N THR A 158 13.41 6.70 -12.78
CA THR A 158 13.56 5.25 -12.95
C THR A 158 12.67 4.70 -14.06
N HIS A 159 12.00 5.56 -14.84
CA HIS A 159 11.10 5.16 -15.92
C HIS A 159 9.99 4.19 -15.47
N LEU A 160 9.59 4.25 -14.20
CA LEU A 160 8.50 3.44 -13.68
C LEU A 160 7.20 3.80 -14.40
N LEU A 161 6.91 5.08 -14.61
CA LEU A 161 5.69 5.52 -15.30
C LEU A 161 5.60 4.95 -16.73
N ASP A 162 6.71 4.97 -17.48
CA ASP A 162 6.79 4.38 -18.82
C ASP A 162 6.55 2.86 -18.79
N THR A 163 7.05 2.20 -17.75
CA THR A 163 6.86 0.75 -17.54
C THR A 163 5.40 0.43 -17.26
N LEU A 164 4.74 1.22 -16.41
CA LEU A 164 3.33 1.04 -16.07
C LEU A 164 2.44 1.27 -17.30
N ASP A 165 2.70 2.34 -18.06
CA ASP A 165 1.95 2.64 -19.29
C ASP A 165 2.08 1.52 -20.33
N LYS A 166 3.32 1.08 -20.61
CA LYS A 166 3.59 -0.02 -21.55
C LYS A 166 2.89 -1.33 -21.17
N GLN A 167 2.75 -1.61 -19.87
CA GLN A 167 2.16 -2.85 -19.35
C GLN A 167 0.65 -2.72 -19.08
N GLY A 168 0.06 -1.53 -19.26
CA GLY A 168 -1.35 -1.29 -18.94
C GLY A 168 -1.67 -1.35 -17.44
N VAL A 169 -0.71 -1.00 -16.59
CA VAL A 169 -0.85 -1.02 -15.12
C VAL A 169 -1.14 0.38 -14.60
N GLY A 170 -2.15 0.52 -13.72
CA GLY A 170 -2.48 1.81 -13.10
C GLY A 170 -1.42 2.33 -12.13
N CYS A 171 -1.44 3.63 -11.84
CA CYS A 171 -0.57 4.27 -10.84
C CYS A 171 -1.40 5.05 -9.82
N ILE A 172 -1.22 4.77 -8.53
CA ILE A 172 -1.80 5.56 -7.42
C ILE A 172 -0.68 6.12 -6.53
N ALA A 173 -0.44 7.43 -6.61
CA ALA A 173 0.61 8.09 -5.85
C ALA A 173 0.30 8.13 -4.34
N PHE A 174 1.19 7.56 -3.51
CA PHE A 174 1.11 7.73 -2.06
C PHE A 174 2.00 8.87 -1.55
N THR A 175 1.63 9.46 -0.42
CA THR A 175 2.25 10.68 0.15
C THR A 175 2.32 11.86 -0.84
N PRO A 176 1.24 12.19 -1.58
CA PRO A 176 1.28 13.27 -2.59
C PRO A 176 1.58 14.65 -2.00
N LEU A 177 1.25 14.87 -0.72
CA LEU A 177 1.52 16.12 0.01
C LEU A 177 2.77 16.06 0.90
N ALA A 178 3.67 15.10 0.67
CA ALA A 178 4.90 14.91 1.44
C ALA A 178 4.68 14.97 2.96
N GLN A 179 3.69 14.21 3.45
CA GLN A 179 3.28 14.15 4.87
C GLN A 179 2.91 15.51 5.50
N GLY A 180 2.50 16.48 4.67
CA GLY A 180 2.11 17.82 5.08
C GLY A 180 3.14 18.90 4.74
N LEU A 181 4.31 18.56 4.18
CA LEU A 181 5.31 19.55 3.78
C LEU A 181 4.81 20.43 2.63
N LEU A 182 4.07 19.85 1.68
CA LEU A 182 3.48 20.54 0.54
C LEU A 182 2.09 21.13 0.84
N THR A 183 1.89 21.67 2.05
CA THR A 183 0.61 22.28 2.47
C THR A 183 0.74 23.75 2.89
N GLY A 184 1.95 24.31 2.89
CA GLY A 184 2.23 25.64 3.42
C GLY A 184 2.24 25.73 4.95
N LYS A 185 1.75 24.72 5.68
CA LYS A 185 1.58 24.78 7.14
C LYS A 185 2.86 24.93 7.96
N TYR A 186 4.03 24.71 7.35
CA TYR A 186 5.34 24.82 8.00
C TYR A 186 6.13 26.07 7.56
N LEU A 187 5.55 26.93 6.71
CA LEU A 187 6.24 28.13 6.21
C LEU A 187 6.49 29.17 7.32
N ASN A 188 5.59 29.24 8.31
CA ASN A 188 5.61 30.25 9.37
C ASN A 188 5.82 29.65 10.77
N GLY A 189 6.53 28.51 10.85
CA GLY A 189 6.75 27.76 12.10
C GLY A 189 6.04 26.40 12.10
N ILE A 190 6.25 25.61 13.16
CA ILE A 190 5.69 24.25 13.29
C ILE A 190 4.49 24.27 14.25
N PRO A 191 3.24 24.06 13.76
CA PRO A 191 2.06 24.06 14.62
C PRO A 191 2.09 22.94 15.68
N ASP A 192 1.49 23.20 16.84
CA ASP A 192 1.52 22.30 18.00
C ASP A 192 0.85 20.94 17.77
N ASP A 193 -0.24 20.93 17.01
CA ASP A 193 -1.02 19.75 16.66
C ASP A 193 -0.48 19.00 15.42
N SER A 194 0.58 19.53 14.80
CA SER A 194 1.10 19.04 13.53
C SER A 194 1.80 17.68 13.66
N ARG A 195 1.75 16.92 12.55
CA ARG A 195 2.47 15.65 12.42
C ARG A 195 3.97 15.78 12.65
N MET A 196 4.60 16.91 12.33
CA MET A 196 6.03 17.14 12.52
C MET A 196 6.42 17.28 13.99
N LYS A 197 5.53 17.85 14.83
CA LYS A 197 5.79 18.02 16.27
C LYS A 197 5.50 16.77 17.09
N LYS A 198 4.53 15.94 16.65
CA LYS A 198 4.33 14.60 17.20
C LYS A 198 5.57 13.76 16.87
N LYS A 199 6.29 13.21 17.86
CA LYS A 199 7.52 12.38 17.75
C LYS A 199 7.46 11.13 16.81
N ARG A 200 6.42 11.03 15.97
CA ARG A 200 6.22 10.07 14.88
C ARG A 200 6.57 10.63 13.49
N ALA A 201 7.00 11.88 13.39
CA ALA A 201 7.61 12.39 12.17
C ALA A 201 8.84 11.55 11.84
N VAL A 202 8.73 10.73 10.79
CA VAL A 202 9.77 9.83 10.30
C VAL A 202 10.92 10.68 9.77
N CYS A 203 11.82 11.05 10.67
CA CYS A 203 13.22 11.31 10.39
C CYS A 203 14.03 10.74 11.56
N SER A 204 13.90 9.42 11.78
CA SER A 204 15.01 8.70 12.40
C SER A 204 16.02 8.46 11.28
N LYS A 205 17.29 8.81 11.51
CA LYS A 205 18.41 8.65 10.57
C LYS A 205 18.55 7.25 9.93
N LYS A 206 17.76 6.26 10.36
CA LYS A 206 17.76 4.89 9.83
C LYS A 206 16.67 4.61 8.79
N LEU A 207 15.54 5.33 8.76
CA LEU A 207 14.49 5.09 7.75
C LEU A 207 14.71 5.87 6.45
N CYS A 208 15.29 7.07 6.50
CA CYS A 208 15.63 7.82 5.29
C CYS A 208 16.71 7.14 4.44
N CYS A 209 17.61 6.35 5.04
CA CYS A 209 18.69 5.67 4.31
C CYS A 209 18.24 4.44 3.50
N GLN A 210 16.96 4.05 3.56
CA GLN A 210 16.42 2.94 2.75
C GLN A 210 15.52 3.42 1.60
N GLN A 211 15.42 4.73 1.39
CA GLN A 211 14.79 5.32 0.21
C GLN A 211 15.84 6.19 -0.52
N PRO A 212 15.84 6.28 -1.87
CA PRO A 212 16.88 6.98 -2.63
C PRO A 212 17.00 8.49 -2.35
N ILE A 213 16.16 9.03 -1.47
CA ILE A 213 16.02 10.45 -1.16
C ILE A 213 17.26 11.02 -0.44
N CYS A 214 18.14 10.19 0.12
CA CYS A 214 19.35 10.66 0.81
C CYS A 214 20.61 10.77 -0.06
N ALA A 215 20.60 10.39 -1.34
CA ALA A 215 21.83 10.42 -2.15
C ALA A 215 22.17 11.80 -2.75
N ALA A 216 21.32 12.82 -2.60
CA ALA A 216 21.46 14.10 -3.31
C ALA A 216 21.63 15.34 -2.42
N SER A 217 21.82 15.19 -1.11
CA SER A 217 22.04 16.33 -0.21
C SER A 217 23.17 16.01 0.76
N ASN A 218 24.32 16.66 0.53
CA ASN A 218 25.47 16.65 1.43
C ASN A 218 25.03 16.83 2.89
N CYS A 219 25.29 15.81 3.69
CA CYS A 219 25.46 15.85 5.14
C CYS A 219 26.72 15.06 5.47
#